data_AF-A0AAV4FXN1-F1
#
_entry.id   AF-A0AAV4FXN1-F1
#
_cell.length_a   1.000
_cell.length_b   1.000
_cell.length_c   1.000
_cell.angle_alpha   90.00
_cell.angle_beta   90.00
_cell.angle_gamma   90.00
#
_symmetry.space_group_name_H-M   'P 1'
#
loop_
_entity.id
_entity.type
_entity.pdbx_description
1 polymer ?
#
loop_
_entity_poly.entity_id
_entity_poly.type
_entity_poly.pdbx_seq_one_letter_code
_entity_poly.pdbx_strand_id
1 'polypeptide(L)'
;MANKFVTLAGAGILGLGCLFHIVGVSTNEWSTGDGASLGLWKVCSPTRCITIEEDSKPVIAIIICVAIYAAKIHKLIDEEQFGYSFGLTIAGGCLIFIGGIIAALSNLTSSGYYQL
;
A
#
# COMPACT_ATOMS: atom_id res chain seq x y z
N MET A 1 29.83 8.72 10.42
CA MET A 1 29.50 7.40 9.82
C MET A 1 28.06 6.94 10.09
N ALA A 2 27.48 7.19 11.28
CA ALA A 2 26.10 6.80 11.62
C ALA A 2 25.01 7.23 10.61
N ASN A 3 25.06 8.48 10.10
CA ASN A 3 24.05 8.97 9.14
C ASN A 3 23.95 8.17 7.84
N LYS A 4 25.04 7.59 7.34
CA LYS A 4 24.99 6.79 6.10
C LYS A 4 24.29 5.45 6.33
N PHE A 5 24.49 4.85 7.50
CA PHE A 5 23.83 3.59 7.87
C PHE A 5 22.33 3.80 8.09
N VAL A 6 21.93 4.87 8.79
CA VAL A 6 20.52 5.20 9.00
C VAL A 6 19.82 5.57 7.68
N THR A 7 20.49 6.31 6.79
CA THR A 7 19.95 6.62 5.46
C THR A 7 19.76 5.35 4.63
N LEU A 8 20.72 4.41 4.66
CA LEU A 8 20.60 3.14 3.94
C LEU A 8 19.49 2.26 4.51
N ALA A 9 19.35 2.20 5.83
CA ALA A 9 18.25 1.51 6.49
C ALA A 9 16.88 2.12 6.12
N GLY A 10 16.77 3.45 6.14
CA GLY A 10 15.56 4.16 5.70
C GLY A 10 15.21 3.90 4.23
N ALA A 11 16.19 3.94 3.34
CA ALA A 11 16.02 3.62 1.92
C ALA A 11 15.61 2.15 1.71
N GLY A 12 16.16 1.22 2.50
CA GLY A 12 15.77 -0.19 2.48
C GLY A 12 14.32 -0.41 2.91
N ILE A 13 13.90 0.25 4.00
CA ILE A 13 12.51 0.21 4.51
C ILE A 13 11.55 0.81 3.48
N LEU A 14 11.92 1.93 2.87
CA LEU A 14 11.15 2.58 1.80
C LEU A 14 10.98 1.64 0.60
N GLY A 15 12.06 1.01 0.15
CA GLY A 15 12.03 0.03 -0.95
C GLY A 15 11.15 -1.18 -0.65
N LEU A 16 11.26 -1.75 0.54
CA LEU A 16 10.41 -2.86 0.99
C LEU A 16 8.93 -2.45 1.06
N GLY A 17 8.65 -1.25 1.57
CA GLY A 17 7.30 -0.69 1.60
C GLY A 17 6.71 -0.53 0.20
N CYS A 18 7.47 0.01 -0.74
CA CYS A 18 7.06 0.10 -2.15
C CYS A 18 6.74 -1.27 -2.75
N LEU A 19 7.57 -2.28 -2.48
CA LEU A 19 7.34 -3.64 -2.96
C LEU A 19 6.03 -4.22 -2.42
N PHE A 20 5.79 -4.15 -1.11
CA PHE A 20 4.55 -4.65 -0.51
C PHE A 20 3.31 -3.89 -0.98
N HIS A 21 3.44 -2.58 -1.18
CA HIS A 21 2.35 -1.76 -1.69
C HIS A 21 2.00 -2.10 -3.14
N ILE A 22 3.01 -2.26 -4.02
CA ILE A 22 2.80 -2.66 -5.42
C ILE A 22 2.20 -4.06 -5.50
N VAL A 23 2.76 -5.02 -4.74
CA VAL A 23 2.25 -6.40 -4.73
C VAL A 23 0.80 -6.40 -4.25
N GLY A 24 0.51 -5.78 -3.10
CA GLY A 24 -0.85 -5.68 -2.56
C GLY A 24 -1.83 -5.04 -3.55
N VAL A 25 -1.39 -4.04 -4.33
CA VAL A 25 -2.24 -3.41 -5.36
C VAL A 25 -2.46 -4.28 -6.60
N SER A 26 -1.48 -5.08 -6.98
CA SER A 26 -1.55 -5.93 -8.17
C SER A 26 -2.37 -7.21 -7.98
N THR A 27 -2.57 -7.63 -6.73
CA THR A 27 -3.24 -8.88 -6.37
C THR A 27 -4.75 -8.72 -6.17
N ASN A 28 -5.46 -9.84 -6.24
CA ASN A 28 -6.93 -9.87 -6.28
C ASN A 28 -7.58 -10.24 -4.97
N GLU A 29 -6.81 -10.28 -3.90
CA GLU A 29 -7.27 -10.75 -2.60
C GLU A 29 -7.40 -9.55 -1.67
N TRP A 30 -8.09 -8.49 -2.11
CA TRP A 30 -8.41 -7.34 -1.26
C TRP A 30 -9.61 -7.65 -0.37
N SER A 31 -10.55 -8.40 -0.91
CA SER A 31 -11.64 -9.02 -0.16
C SER A 31 -11.87 -10.44 -0.69
N THR A 32 -12.26 -11.34 0.21
CA THR A 32 -12.53 -12.74 -0.12
C THR A 32 -13.86 -13.16 0.50
N GLY A 33 -14.73 -13.78 -0.30
CA GLY A 33 -16.04 -14.27 0.15
C GLY A 33 -16.63 -15.26 -0.85
N ASP A 34 -17.29 -16.32 -0.37
CA ASP A 34 -17.99 -17.33 -1.19
C ASP A 34 -17.17 -17.89 -2.38
N GLY A 35 -15.85 -18.05 -2.20
CA GLY A 35 -14.94 -18.54 -3.24
C GLY A 35 -14.61 -17.52 -4.34
N ALA A 36 -15.10 -16.29 -4.21
CA ALA A 36 -14.71 -15.15 -5.04
C ALA A 36 -13.62 -14.32 -4.33
N SER A 37 -12.74 -13.72 -5.14
CA SER A 37 -11.75 -12.76 -4.69
C SER A 37 -11.86 -11.45 -5.48
N LEU A 38 -11.90 -10.36 -4.73
CA LEU A 38 -12.06 -9.00 -5.23
C LEU A 38 -10.72 -8.29 -5.15
N GLY A 39 -10.21 -7.86 -6.30
CA GLY A 39 -9.05 -7.00 -6.43
C GLY A 39 -9.41 -5.60 -6.88
N LEU A 40 -8.42 -4.71 -6.88
CA LEU A 40 -8.59 -3.36 -7.40
C LEU A 40 -8.87 -3.33 -8.92
N TRP A 41 -8.22 -4.22 -9.68
CA TRP A 41 -8.23 -4.20 -11.15
C TRP A 41 -9.12 -5.28 -11.77
N LYS A 42 -9.45 -6.31 -11.00
CA LYS A 42 -10.11 -7.52 -11.49
C LYS A 42 -10.83 -8.25 -10.36
N VAL A 43 -11.92 -8.89 -10.72
CA VAL A 43 -12.75 -9.71 -9.84
C VAL A 43 -12.67 -11.15 -10.33
N CYS A 44 -12.37 -12.06 -9.42
CA CYS A 44 -12.28 -13.49 -9.70
C CYS A 44 -13.35 -14.26 -8.93
N SER A 45 -13.94 -15.24 -9.61
CA SER A 45 -14.88 -16.23 -9.10
C SER A 45 -14.33 -17.62 -9.46
N PRO A 46 -14.78 -18.73 -8.85
CA PRO A 46 -14.17 -20.05 -9.08
C PRO A 46 -14.08 -20.48 -10.55
N THR A 47 -14.94 -19.93 -11.41
CA THR A 47 -15.03 -20.31 -12.83
C THR A 47 -14.50 -19.26 -13.80
N ARG A 48 -14.26 -18.01 -13.37
CA ARG A 48 -13.80 -16.93 -14.27
C ARG A 48 -13.21 -15.74 -13.53
N CYS A 49 -12.33 -15.00 -14.20
CA CYS A 49 -11.89 -13.68 -13.79
C CYS A 49 -12.29 -12.64 -14.83
N ILE A 50 -12.81 -11.51 -14.38
CA ILE A 50 -13.16 -10.35 -15.21
C ILE A 50 -12.32 -9.15 -14.80
N THR A 51 -11.79 -8.42 -15.77
CA THR A 51 -11.14 -7.12 -15.55
C THR A 51 -12.20 -6.04 -15.43
N ILE A 52 -12.04 -5.12 -14.48
CA ILE A 52 -12.95 -4.00 -14.34
C ILE A 52 -12.53 -2.95 -15.38
N GLU A 53 -13.35 -2.75 -16.41
CA GLU A 53 -13.11 -1.77 -17.48
C GLU A 53 -13.24 -0.34 -16.92
N GLU A 54 -12.23 0.51 -17.19
CA GLU A 54 -12.03 1.82 -16.56
C GLU A 54 -13.02 2.91 -17.02
N ASP A 55 -14.29 2.85 -16.60
CA ASP A 55 -15.19 4.01 -16.77
C ASP A 55 -15.08 5.03 -15.63
N SER A 56 -14.35 4.70 -14.57
CA SER A 56 -14.09 5.59 -13.45
C SER A 56 -12.62 5.53 -13.07
N LYS A 57 -11.86 6.52 -13.54
CA LYS A 57 -10.46 6.78 -13.16
C LYS A 57 -10.40 7.22 -11.69
N PRO A 58 -9.72 6.45 -10.82
CA PRO A 58 -8.90 7.10 -9.82
C PRO A 58 -7.49 6.52 -9.87
N VAL A 59 -6.74 6.80 -10.94
CA VAL A 59 -5.31 6.47 -11.01
C VAL A 59 -4.46 7.45 -10.16
N ILE A 60 -5.05 8.47 -9.52
CA ILE A 60 -4.28 9.65 -9.07
C ILE A 60 -3.83 9.65 -7.59
N ALA A 61 -4.20 8.66 -6.76
CA ALA A 61 -3.43 8.40 -5.54
C ALA A 61 -3.76 7.03 -4.97
N ILE A 62 -2.83 6.09 -5.09
CA ILE A 62 -2.95 4.72 -4.57
C ILE A 62 -3.32 4.74 -3.06
N ILE A 63 -2.79 5.72 -2.30
CA ILE A 63 -3.12 5.93 -0.88
C ILE A 63 -4.59 6.38 -0.67
N ILE A 64 -5.08 7.31 -1.50
CA ILE A 64 -6.48 7.77 -1.45
C ILE A 64 -7.41 6.65 -1.90
N CYS A 65 -7.00 5.82 -2.86
CA CYS A 65 -7.76 4.66 -3.33
C CYS A 65 -7.92 3.60 -2.24
N VAL A 66 -6.86 3.31 -1.47
CA VAL A 66 -6.94 2.41 -0.31
C VAL A 66 -7.92 2.98 0.74
N ALA A 67 -7.87 4.28 1.02
CA ALA A 67 -8.78 4.92 1.97
C ALA A 67 -10.25 4.93 1.49
N ILE A 68 -10.51 5.21 0.22
CA ILE A 68 -11.86 5.16 -0.38
C ILE A 68 -12.39 3.72 -0.41
N TYR A 69 -11.55 2.75 -0.76
CA TYR A 69 -11.91 1.34 -0.76
C TYR A 69 -12.27 0.88 0.67
N ALA A 70 -11.44 1.21 1.65
CA ALA A 70 -11.71 0.95 3.07
C ALA A 70 -13.04 1.57 3.54
N ALA A 71 -13.30 2.84 3.17
CA ALA A 71 -14.52 3.54 3.53
C ALA A 71 -15.79 2.98 2.85
N LYS A 72 -15.66 2.50 1.61
CA LYS A 72 -16.77 1.88 0.86
C LYS A 72 -17.10 0.50 1.42
N ILE A 73 -16.07 -0.29 1.74
CA ILE A 73 -16.22 -1.61 2.37
C ILE A 73 -16.80 -1.49 3.79
N HIS A 74 -16.37 -0.53 4.61
CA HIS A 74 -16.92 -0.34 5.96
C HIS A 74 -18.44 -0.05 5.99
N LYS A 75 -19.02 0.41 4.88
CA LYS A 75 -20.48 0.62 4.77
C LYS A 75 -21.24 -0.62 4.30
N LEU A 76 -20.54 -1.66 3.85
CA LEU A 76 -21.11 -2.86 3.25
C LEU A 76 -20.92 -4.12 4.11
N ILE A 77 -20.13 -4.06 5.18
CA ILE A 77 -19.82 -5.23 6.01
C ILE A 77 -20.71 -5.31 7.24
N ASP A 78 -21.57 -6.33 7.26
CA ASP A 78 -21.74 -7.19 8.44
C ASP A 78 -20.93 -8.50 8.31
N GLU A 79 -20.49 -8.97 7.12
CA GLU A 79 -19.81 -10.30 6.99
C GLU A 79 -18.65 -10.45 5.97
N GLU A 80 -18.16 -9.41 5.30
CA GLU A 80 -17.05 -9.56 4.33
C GLU A 80 -15.66 -9.65 5.00
N GLN A 81 -14.83 -10.65 4.63
CA GLN A 81 -13.49 -10.84 5.20
C GLN A 81 -12.43 -10.04 4.42
N PHE A 82 -11.68 -9.19 5.14
CA PHE A 82 -10.54 -8.47 4.57
C PHE A 82 -9.49 -9.46 4.03
N GLY A 83 -9.10 -9.29 2.76
CA GLY A 83 -8.10 -10.14 2.13
C GLY A 83 -6.66 -9.70 2.44
N TYR A 84 -5.71 -10.63 2.28
CA TYR A 84 -4.28 -10.40 2.58
C TYR A 84 -3.66 -9.25 1.77
N SER A 85 -4.13 -9.02 0.54
CA SER A 85 -3.61 -7.97 -0.34
C SER A 85 -3.94 -6.58 0.19
N PHE A 86 -5.10 -6.44 0.83
CA PHE A 86 -5.51 -5.21 1.49
C PHE A 86 -4.63 -4.93 2.72
N GLY A 87 -4.31 -5.97 3.51
CA GLY A 87 -3.36 -5.85 4.61
C GLY A 87 -1.95 -5.48 4.13
N LEU A 88 -1.47 -6.10 3.06
CA LEU A 88 -0.18 -5.81 2.41
C LEU A 88 -0.06 -4.37 1.96
N THR A 89 -1.11 -3.81 1.34
CA THR A 89 -1.06 -2.43 0.86
C THR A 89 -1.03 -1.44 2.02
N ILE A 90 -1.77 -1.69 3.11
CA ILE A 90 -1.70 -0.86 4.32
C ILE A 90 -0.31 -0.94 4.96
N ALA A 91 0.22 -2.15 5.17
CA ALA A 91 1.54 -2.35 5.75
C ALA A 91 2.64 -1.72 4.89
N GLY A 92 2.56 -1.89 3.56
CA GLY A 92 3.45 -1.26 2.59
C GLY A 92 3.39 0.27 2.67
N GLY A 93 2.20 0.85 2.77
CA GLY A 93 1.99 2.29 2.94
C GLY A 93 2.65 2.84 4.21
N CYS A 94 2.50 2.14 5.33
CA CYS A 94 3.16 2.50 6.59
C CYS A 94 4.70 2.45 6.48
N LEU A 95 5.23 1.41 5.84
CA LEU A 95 6.68 1.28 5.62
C LEU A 95 7.22 2.37 4.69
N ILE A 96 6.47 2.75 3.65
CA ILE A 96 6.84 3.88 2.78
C ILE A 96 6.93 5.17 3.60
N PHE A 97 5.92 5.43 4.44
CA PHE A 97 5.88 6.65 5.26
C PHE A 97 7.03 6.70 6.27
N ILE A 98 7.23 5.61 7.02
CA ILE A 98 8.29 5.53 8.04
C ILE A 98 9.68 5.57 7.39
N GLY A 99 9.91 4.77 6.34
CA GLY A 99 11.17 4.73 5.61
C GLY A 99 11.51 6.07 4.96
N GLY A 100 10.50 6.73 4.39
CA GLY A 100 10.61 8.08 3.82
C GLY A 100 10.99 9.13 4.86
N ILE A 101 10.35 9.12 6.04
CA ILE A 101 10.69 10.03 7.15
C ILE A 101 12.11 9.79 7.64
N ILE A 102 12.50 8.53 7.86
CA ILE A 102 13.86 8.19 8.33
C ILE A 102 14.91 8.66 7.32
N ALA A 103 14.68 8.41 6.03
CA ALA A 103 15.59 8.85 4.97
C ALA A 103 15.64 10.37 4.86
N ALA A 104 14.51 11.07 4.95
CA ALA A 104 14.45 12.53 4.90
C ALA A 104 15.16 13.18 6.10
N LEU A 105 14.84 12.76 7.32
CA LEU A 105 15.47 13.28 8.55
C LEU A 105 16.97 13.01 8.58
N SER A 106 17.41 11.85 8.08
CA SER A 106 18.85 11.52 8.00
C SER A 106 19.61 12.42 7.03
N ASN A 107 18.97 12.79 5.91
CA ASN A 107 19.54 13.72 4.92
C ASN A 107 19.53 15.18 5.42
N LEU A 108 18.48 15.59 6.14
CA LEU A 108 18.44 16.91 6.76
C LEU A 108 19.52 17.06 7.84
N THR A 109 19.75 16.00 8.62
CA THR A 109 20.81 15.97 9.64
C THR A 109 22.21 16.01 9.02
N SER A 110 22.42 15.40 7.85
CA SER A 110 23.72 15.44 7.16
C SER A 110 24.00 16.79 6.47
N SER A 111 22.96 17.55 6.14
CA SER A 111 23.07 18.85 5.45
C SER A 111 23.38 20.05 6.36
N GLY A 112 23.59 19.85 7.67
CA GLY A 112 24.15 20.89 8.55
C GLY A 112 23.14 21.83 9.23
N TYR A 113 21.84 21.55 9.21
CA TYR A 113 20.82 22.38 9.87
C TYR A 113 20.83 22.35 11.42
N TYR A 114 21.66 21.48 12.03
CA TYR A 114 21.81 21.32 13.49
C TYR A 114 23.25 21.60 13.97
N GLN A 115 23.93 22.62 13.44
CA GLN A 115 25.19 23.15 14.00
C GLN A 115 24.98 24.45 14.80
N LEU A 116 23.95 24.49 15.65
CA LEU A 116 23.80 25.51 16.69
C LEU A 116 24.08 24.87 18.06
#